data_AF-A0A2G3LJR6-F1
#
_entry.id   AF-A0A2G3LJR6-F1
#
_cell.length_a   1.000
_cell.length_b   1.000
_cell.length_c   1.000
_cell.angle_alpha   90.00
_cell.angle_beta   90.00
_cell.angle_gamma   90.00
#
_symmetry.space_group_name_H-M   'P 1'
#
loop_
_entity.id
_entity.type
_entity.pdbx_description
1 polymer ?
#
loop_
_entity_poly.entity_id
_entity_poly.type
_entity_poly.pdbx_seq_one_letter_code
_entity_poly.pdbx_strand_id
1 'polypeptide(L)'
;MAGTLGVCALLANAQTLPDSQTVVIPGGRLQTIELPAHRHFMSAERFAPFRGGYELANGQVLYLRNAGNIGAMMYARIDDQEEHRIIATGSDSFVALDQQLAMRIDLRDDGSVGGEVLMRVPAEKLASGAIVPAHVQSMGLASR
;
A
#
# COMPACT_ATOMS: atom_id res chain seq x y z
N MET A 1 58.92 -11.84 37.66
CA MET A 1 58.24 -10.80 36.85
C MET A 1 56.76 -11.14 36.91
N ALA A 2 55.94 -10.56 37.80
CA ALA A 2 55.44 -9.18 37.75
C ALA A 2 54.82 -8.86 36.38
N GLY A 3 53.49 -8.78 36.35
CA GLY A 3 52.69 -8.46 35.17
C GLY A 3 51.20 -8.63 35.46
N THR A 4 50.63 -7.70 36.24
CA THR A 4 49.19 -7.43 36.30
C THR A 4 48.69 -6.93 34.93
N LEU A 5 47.38 -7.03 34.69
CA LEU A 5 46.50 -6.28 33.73
C LEU A 5 45.38 -7.26 33.32
N GLY A 6 44.09 -6.95 33.28
CA GLY A 6 43.32 -5.74 33.49
C GLY A 6 41.86 -6.10 33.17
N VAL A 7 40.91 -5.56 33.92
CA VAL A 7 39.46 -5.81 33.79
C VAL A 7 38.93 -5.23 32.49
N CYS A 8 38.07 -5.96 31.78
CA CYS A 8 37.09 -5.36 30.86
C CYS A 8 35.71 -5.93 31.19
N ALA A 9 34.89 -5.11 31.84
CA ALA A 9 33.46 -5.35 31.98
C ALA A 9 32.81 -5.25 30.59
N LEU A 10 32.10 -6.30 30.17
CA LEU A 10 31.28 -6.26 28.96
C LEU A 10 30.06 -5.38 29.25
N LEU A 11 30.13 -4.12 28.84
CA LEU A 11 28.96 -3.25 28.76
C LEU A 11 28.02 -3.81 27.68
N ALA A 12 26.85 -4.28 28.12
CA ALA A 12 25.74 -4.61 27.24
C ALA A 12 25.30 -3.31 26.55
N ASN A 13 25.73 -3.13 25.30
CA ASN A 13 25.15 -2.12 24.44
C ASN A 13 23.75 -2.60 24.07
N ALA A 14 22.73 -2.08 24.77
CA ALA A 14 21.36 -2.10 24.29
C ALA A 14 21.37 -1.35 22.96
N GLN A 15 21.31 -2.09 21.85
CA GLN A 15 21.19 -1.50 20.53
C GLN A 15 19.83 -0.83 20.47
N THR A 16 19.84 0.49 20.65
CA THR A 16 18.76 1.39 20.29
C THR A 16 18.31 0.99 18.89
N LEU A 17 17.07 0.51 18.76
CA LEU A 17 16.40 0.42 17.47
C LEU A 17 16.52 1.80 16.83
N PRO A 18 16.94 1.90 15.56
CA PRO A 18 16.95 3.19 14.89
C PRO A 18 15.54 3.77 14.99
N ASP A 19 15.48 5.04 15.43
CA ASP A 19 14.27 5.85 15.39
C ASP A 19 13.52 5.57 14.10
N SER A 20 12.21 5.35 14.19
CA SER A 20 11.32 5.28 13.05
C SER A 20 11.51 6.54 12.22
N GLN A 21 12.43 6.47 11.27
CA GLN A 21 12.71 7.53 10.32
C GLN A 21 11.49 7.58 9.42
N THR A 22 10.57 8.50 9.73
CA THR A 22 9.59 8.95 8.76
C THR A 22 10.37 9.62 7.64
N VAL A 23 10.75 8.82 6.65
CA VAL A 23 11.41 9.31 5.44
C VAL A 23 10.33 10.00 4.61
N VAL A 24 10.34 11.33 4.62
CA VAL A 24 9.61 12.13 3.65
C VAL A 24 10.36 12.00 2.32
N ILE A 25 9.82 11.22 1.38
CA ILE A 25 10.41 11.07 0.05
C ILE A 25 9.82 12.16 -0.85
N PRO A 26 10.61 13.10 -1.38
CA PRO A 26 10.09 14.08 -2.32
C PRO A 26 9.92 13.44 -3.69
N GLY A 27 8.68 13.29 -4.15
CA GLY A 27 8.37 13.01 -5.56
C GLY A 27 7.29 11.95 -5.78
N GLY A 28 6.11 12.38 -6.24
CA GLY A 28 5.20 11.66 -7.14
C GLY A 28 4.65 10.28 -6.78
N ARG A 29 5.03 9.72 -5.63
CA ARG A 29 4.65 8.39 -5.17
C ARG A 29 3.60 8.52 -4.08
N LEU A 30 2.52 7.75 -4.16
CA LEU A 30 1.57 7.65 -3.05
C LEU A 30 2.39 7.21 -1.81
N GLN A 31 2.41 8.03 -0.75
CA GLN A 31 3.16 7.75 0.49
C GLN A 31 2.24 7.58 1.70
N THR A 32 1.05 8.15 1.61
CA THR A 32 0.00 8.07 2.63
C THR A 32 -1.33 7.78 1.93
N ILE A 33 -2.21 7.06 2.63
CA ILE A 33 -3.57 6.83 2.17
C ILE A 33 -4.43 7.89 2.84
N GLU A 34 -4.76 8.94 2.09
CA GLU A 34 -5.61 10.05 2.52
C GLU A 34 -6.80 10.19 1.59
N LEU A 35 -7.96 10.52 2.16
CA LEU A 35 -9.13 10.87 1.36
C LEU A 35 -8.98 12.30 0.84
N PRO A 36 -9.22 12.56 -0.45
CA PRO A 36 -9.12 13.91 -0.99
C PRO A 36 -10.22 14.80 -0.41
N ALA A 37 -9.92 16.09 -0.22
CA ALA A 37 -10.90 17.09 0.21
C ALA A 37 -12.10 17.19 -0.76
N HIS A 38 -11.88 16.90 -2.05
CA HIS A 38 -12.92 16.84 -3.07
C HIS A 38 -12.80 15.53 -3.84
N ARG A 39 -13.90 14.76 -3.92
CA ARG A 39 -13.93 13.54 -4.73
C ARG A 39 -13.87 13.90 -6.22
N HIS A 40 -13.12 13.14 -6.99
CA HIS A 40 -13.20 13.21 -8.45
C HIS A 40 -14.45 12.45 -8.89
N PHE A 41 -15.30 13.07 -9.72
CA PHE A 41 -16.48 12.37 -10.23
C PHE A 41 -16.07 11.30 -11.26
N MET A 42 -16.38 10.05 -10.91
CA MET A 42 -16.14 8.89 -11.76
C MET A 42 -17.46 8.20 -12.05
N SER A 43 -17.82 8.10 -13.33
CA SER A 43 -18.98 7.34 -13.78
C SER A 43 -18.63 5.87 -14.00
N ALA A 44 -19.65 5.02 -14.17
CA ALA A 44 -19.43 3.58 -14.38
C ALA A 44 -18.76 3.34 -15.73
N GLU A 45 -19.10 4.13 -16.74
CA GLU A 45 -18.53 4.07 -18.09
C GLU A 45 -17.06 4.51 -18.09
N ARG A 46 -16.73 5.58 -17.36
CA ARG A 46 -15.33 6.04 -17.24
C ARG A 46 -14.49 5.08 -16.40
N PHE A 47 -15.08 4.40 -15.42
CA PHE A 47 -14.39 3.38 -14.64
C PHE A 47 -14.25 2.04 -15.37
N ALA A 48 -15.11 1.76 -16.36
CA ALA A 48 -15.17 0.46 -17.02
C ALA A 48 -13.82 -0.09 -17.54
N PRO A 49 -12.90 0.73 -18.07
CA PRO A 49 -11.57 0.27 -18.52
C PRO A 49 -10.66 -0.25 -17.39
N PHE A 50 -10.88 0.19 -16.15
CA PHE A 50 -10.09 -0.22 -14.99
C PHE A 50 -10.58 -1.50 -14.32
N ARG A 51 -11.65 -2.11 -14.83
CA ARG A 51 -12.20 -3.33 -14.23
C ARG A 51 -11.37 -4.54 -14.65
N GLY A 52 -11.17 -5.46 -13.71
CA GLY A 52 -10.42 -6.68 -13.96
C GLY A 52 -9.52 -7.07 -12.80
N GLY A 53 -8.67 -8.05 -13.05
CA GLY A 53 -7.63 -8.49 -12.12
C GLY A 53 -6.26 -8.02 -12.59
N TYR A 54 -5.46 -7.50 -11.65
CA TYR A 54 -4.10 -7.08 -11.89
C TYR A 54 -3.15 -7.81 -10.95
N GLU A 55 -2.13 -8.46 -11.49
CA GLU A 55 -1.09 -9.07 -10.67
C GLU A 55 -0.26 -7.98 -9.99
N LEU A 56 0.00 -8.17 -8.71
CA LEU A 56 0.87 -7.33 -7.88
C LEU A 56 2.25 -7.97 -7.79
N ALA A 57 3.27 -7.16 -7.56
CA ALA A 57 4.67 -7.62 -7.49
C ALA A 57 4.93 -8.68 -6.39
N ASN A 58 4.05 -8.82 -5.41
CA ASN A 58 4.13 -9.84 -4.37
C ASN A 58 3.40 -11.16 -4.75
N GLY A 59 2.89 -11.29 -5.97
CA GLY A 59 2.18 -12.46 -6.47
C GLY A 59 0.67 -12.48 -6.18
N GLN A 60 0.15 -11.49 -5.46
CA GLN A 60 -1.29 -11.34 -5.22
C GLN A 60 -2.01 -10.70 -6.42
N VAL A 61 -3.34 -10.72 -6.42
CA VAL A 61 -4.14 -10.08 -7.47
C VAL A 61 -5.04 -8.99 -6.88
N LEU A 62 -4.92 -7.77 -7.39
CA LEU A 62 -5.89 -6.69 -7.18
C LEU A 62 -7.07 -6.86 -8.14
N TYR A 63 -8.28 -7.01 -7.60
CA TYR A 63 -9.52 -7.04 -8.36
C TYR A 63 -10.26 -5.72 -8.25
N LEU A 64 -10.59 -5.12 -9.39
CA LEU A 64 -11.43 -3.94 -9.50
C LEU A 64 -12.76 -4.26 -10.16
N ARG A 65 -13.85 -3.80 -9.54
CA ARG A 65 -15.20 -3.94 -10.09
C ARG A 65 -16.08 -2.77 -9.71
N ASN A 66 -17.21 -2.63 -10.40
CA ASN A 66 -18.31 -1.79 -9.96
C ASN A 66 -19.57 -2.63 -9.78
N ALA A 67 -20.47 -2.15 -8.92
CA ALA A 67 -21.84 -2.66 -8.81
C ALA A 67 -22.83 -1.56 -9.16
N GLY A 68 -23.90 -1.93 -9.87
CA GLY A 68 -25.00 -1.05 -10.26
C GLY A 68 -24.76 -0.24 -11.53
N ASN A 69 -25.87 0.13 -12.17
CA ASN A 69 -25.90 0.94 -13.39
C ASN A 69 -26.13 2.44 -13.11
N ILE A 70 -26.56 2.79 -11.88
CA ILE A 70 -26.93 4.15 -11.47
C ILE A 70 -26.05 4.54 -10.28
N GLY A 71 -25.01 5.33 -10.54
CA GLY A 71 -23.96 5.64 -9.57
C GLY A 71 -22.95 4.50 -9.48
N ALA A 72 -21.71 4.75 -9.90
CA ALA A 72 -20.66 3.75 -9.87
C ALA A 72 -20.25 3.46 -8.43
N MET A 73 -20.86 2.48 -7.78
CA MET A 73 -20.30 1.91 -6.56
C MET A 73 -19.10 1.08 -7.00
N MET A 74 -17.90 1.63 -6.81
CA MET A 74 -16.65 0.99 -7.21
C MET A 74 -16.04 0.29 -6.01
N TYR A 75 -15.39 -0.84 -6.27
CA TYR A 75 -14.82 -1.70 -5.26
C TYR A 75 -13.45 -2.22 -5.67
N ALA A 76 -12.59 -2.40 -4.68
CA ALA A 76 -11.28 -3.02 -4.80
C ALA A 76 -11.12 -4.15 -3.78
N ARG A 77 -10.48 -5.24 -4.19
CA ARG A 77 -10.14 -6.37 -3.30
C ARG A 77 -8.79 -6.95 -3.68
N ILE A 78 -7.99 -7.37 -2.71
CA ILE A 78 -6.74 -8.10 -2.97
C ILE A 78 -6.97 -9.56 -2.60
N ASP A 79 -6.80 -10.47 -3.58
CA ASP A 79 -7.13 -11.90 -3.45
C ASP A 79 -8.52 -12.13 -2.82
N ASP A 80 -8.55 -12.86 -1.71
CA ASP A 80 -9.74 -13.22 -0.93
C ASP A 80 -9.92 -12.34 0.33
N GLN A 81 -9.25 -11.18 0.38
CA GLN A 81 -9.41 -10.23 1.50
C GLN A 81 -10.77 -9.53 1.47
N GLU A 82 -11.03 -8.69 2.47
CA GLU A 82 -12.21 -7.83 2.51
C GLU A 82 -12.26 -6.93 1.26
N GLU A 83 -13.47 -6.67 0.79
CA GLU A 83 -13.68 -5.77 -0.32
C GLU A 83 -13.90 -4.34 0.16
N HIS A 84 -13.13 -3.42 -0.40
CA HIS A 84 -13.12 -2.03 -0.03
C HIS A 84 -13.89 -1.19 -1.04
N ARG A 85 -14.81 -0.36 -0.58
CA ARG A 85 -15.48 0.62 -1.44
C ARG A 85 -14.50 1.76 -1.75
N ILE A 86 -14.27 2.01 -3.03
CA ILE A 86 -13.33 3.03 -3.50
C ILE A 86 -14.04 4.24 -4.11
N ILE A 87 -13.34 5.37 -4.10
CA ILE A 87 -13.69 6.58 -4.83
C ILE A 87 -12.52 6.99 -5.71
N ALA A 88 -12.80 7.71 -6.79
CA ALA A 88 -11.75 8.30 -7.60
C ALA A 88 -11.21 9.57 -6.95
N THR A 89 -9.88 9.68 -6.95
CA THR A 89 -9.13 10.89 -6.57
C THR A 89 -8.58 11.61 -7.81
N GLY A 90 -8.52 10.92 -8.94
CA GLY A 90 -8.14 11.44 -10.26
C GLY A 90 -8.75 10.61 -11.39
N SER A 91 -8.19 10.73 -12.60
CA SER A 91 -8.66 9.99 -13.78
C SER A 91 -8.30 8.49 -13.74
N ASP A 92 -7.19 8.17 -13.09
CA ASP A 92 -6.54 6.84 -13.02
C ASP A 92 -6.24 6.41 -11.57
N SER A 93 -6.66 7.23 -10.61
CA SER A 93 -6.26 7.14 -9.21
C SER A 93 -7.48 6.97 -8.31
N PHE A 94 -7.38 6.02 -7.38
CA PHE A 94 -8.48 5.60 -6.52
C PHE A 94 -8.02 5.42 -5.08
N VAL A 95 -8.94 5.64 -4.14
CA VAL A 95 -8.71 5.42 -2.71
C VAL A 95 -9.91 4.74 -2.09
N ALA A 96 -9.66 3.81 -1.17
CA ALA A 96 -10.70 3.18 -0.37
C ALA A 96 -11.23 4.14 0.70
N LEU A 97 -12.54 4.12 0.92
CA LEU A 97 -13.21 4.98 1.90
C LEU A 97 -12.76 4.71 3.35
N ASP A 98 -12.30 3.50 3.64
CA ASP A 98 -11.73 3.10 4.92
C ASP A 98 -10.22 3.40 5.05
N GLN A 99 -9.61 3.98 4.00
CA GLN A 99 -8.19 4.31 3.94
C GLN A 99 -7.25 3.10 4.10
N GLN A 100 -7.73 1.90 3.76
CA GLN A 100 -6.90 0.69 3.74
C GLN A 100 -6.14 0.52 2.42
N LEU A 101 -6.68 1.06 1.31
CA LEU A 101 -6.08 0.99 -0.01
C LEU A 101 -6.02 2.37 -0.71
N ALA A 102 -4.94 2.62 -1.43
CA ALA A 102 -4.87 3.64 -2.48
C ALA A 102 -4.18 3.04 -3.72
N MET A 103 -4.51 3.51 -4.91
CA MET A 103 -3.93 2.97 -6.13
C MET A 103 -3.93 3.97 -7.27
N ARG A 104 -2.95 3.82 -8.17
CA ARG A 104 -2.92 4.44 -9.50
C ARG A 104 -2.77 3.32 -10.54
N ILE A 105 -3.59 3.33 -11.58
CA ILE A 105 -3.57 2.33 -12.64
C ILE A 105 -3.29 3.02 -13.97
N ASP A 106 -2.13 2.73 -14.55
CA ASP A 106 -1.65 3.32 -15.78
C ASP A 106 -2.03 2.39 -16.95
N LEU A 107 -3.17 2.64 -17.59
CA LEU A 107 -3.59 1.93 -18.82
C LEU A 107 -2.89 2.55 -20.03
N ARG A 108 -2.16 1.75 -20.82
CA ARG A 108 -1.44 2.22 -22.01
C ARG A 108 -2.12 1.76 -23.30
N ASP A 109 -1.89 2.51 -24.39
CA ASP A 109 -2.50 2.25 -25.70
C ASP A 109 -2.05 0.92 -26.34
N ASP A 110 -0.90 0.40 -25.92
CA ASP A 110 -0.37 -0.92 -26.34
C ASP A 110 -1.03 -2.10 -25.61
N GLY A 111 -1.98 -1.82 -24.71
CA GLY A 111 -2.67 -2.81 -23.88
C GLY A 111 -1.89 -3.21 -22.63
N SER A 112 -0.65 -2.71 -22.44
CA SER A 112 0.09 -2.94 -21.21
C SER A 112 -0.52 -2.14 -20.06
N VAL A 113 -0.37 -2.68 -18.86
CA VAL A 113 -0.83 -2.03 -17.62
C VAL A 113 0.35 -1.83 -16.68
N GLY A 114 0.45 -0.65 -16.11
CA GLY A 114 1.34 -0.37 -14.98
C GLY A 114 0.61 0.30 -13.84
N GLY A 115 1.38 0.76 -12.86
CA GLY A 115 0.90 1.56 -11.74
C GLY A 115 1.29 0.99 -10.39
N GLU A 116 0.62 1.45 -9.35
CA GLU A 116 0.99 1.19 -7.96
C GLU A 116 -0.23 1.04 -7.06
N VAL A 117 -0.07 0.23 -6.01
CA VAL A 117 -1.03 0.02 -4.94
C VAL A 117 -0.33 0.28 -3.62
N LEU A 118 -0.98 1.07 -2.77
CA LEU A 118 -0.69 1.15 -1.35
C LEU A 118 -1.70 0.35 -0.57
N MET A 119 -1.19 -0.41 0.40
CA MET A 119 -2.00 -1.09 1.39
C MET A 119 -1.55 -0.70 2.78
N ARG A 120 -2.51 -0.41 3.67
CA ARG A 120 -2.25 -0.31 5.10
C ARG A 120 -2.24 -1.72 5.69
N VAL A 121 -1.08 -2.14 6.19
CA VAL A 121 -0.88 -3.41 6.89
C VAL A 121 -1.06 -3.16 8.39
N PRO A 122 -1.97 -3.90 9.06
CA PRO A 122 -2.18 -3.73 10.50
C PRO A 122 -0.94 -4.16 11.30
N ALA A 123 -0.88 -3.74 12.56
CA ALA A 123 0.17 -4.20 13.46
C ALA A 123 -0.04 -5.69 13.76
N GLU A 124 1.03 -6.48 13.66
CA GLU A 124 0.97 -7.92 13.90
C GLU A 124 1.91 -8.31 15.04
N LYS A 125 1.43 -9.19 15.91
CA LYS A 125 2.27 -9.85 16.91
C LYS A 125 2.78 -11.16 16.33
N LEU A 126 4.08 -11.23 16.11
CA LEU A 126 4.74 -12.43 15.62
C LEU A 126 4.74 -13.53 16.68
N ALA A 127 4.88 -14.79 16.25
CA ALA A 127 5.02 -15.93 17.15
C ALA A 127 6.21 -15.80 18.12
N SER A 128 7.24 -15.04 17.75
CA SER A 128 8.37 -14.69 18.61
C SER A 128 8.04 -13.72 19.75
N GLY A 129 6.81 -13.19 19.79
CA GLY A 129 6.39 -12.15 20.73
C GLY A 129 6.74 -10.72 20.30
N ALA A 130 7.52 -10.56 19.23
CA ALA A 130 7.81 -9.26 18.63
C ALA A 130 6.55 -8.63 18.02
N ILE A 131 6.41 -7.31 18.13
CA ILE A 131 5.33 -6.55 17.50
C ILE A 131 5.88 -5.86 16.27
N VAL A 132 5.32 -6.17 15.11
CA VAL A 132 5.52 -5.40 13.88
C VAL A 132 4.47 -4.28 13.88
N PRO A 133 4.88 -3.00 13.87
CA PRO A 133 3.93 -1.90 13.87
C PRO A 133 3.15 -1.85 12.55
N ALA A 134 1.96 -1.25 12.61
CA ALA A 134 1.18 -0.96 11.42
C ALA A 134 1.98 -0.06 10.47
N HIS A 135 1.96 -0.38 9.18
CA HIS A 135 2.74 0.34 8.18
C HIS A 135 1.99 0.38 6.85
N VAL A 136 2.45 1.24 5.94
CA VAL A 136 1.96 1.26 4.56
C VAL A 136 2.94 0.48 3.70
N GLN A 137 2.42 -0.52 2.99
CA GLN A 137 3.16 -1.27 1.99
C GLN A 137 2.84 -0.71 0.60
N SER A 138 3.86 -0.49 -0.22
CA SER A 138 3.72 -0.11 -1.63
C SER A 138 4.06 -1.30 -2.53
N MET A 139 3.20 -1.57 -3.50
CA MET A 139 3.33 -2.67 -4.46
C MET A 139 3.15 -2.13 -5.88
N GLY A 140 4.03 -2.52 -6.79
CA GLY A 140 3.84 -2.27 -8.22
C GLY A 140 2.88 -3.28 -8.82
N LEU A 141 2.16 -2.87 -9.86
CA LEU A 141 1.45 -3.79 -10.74
C LEU A 141 2.50 -4.50 -11.61
N ALA A 142 2.44 -5.84 -11.68
CA ALA A 142 3.30 -6.62 -12.54
C ALA A 142 2.92 -6.33 -14.00
N SER A 143 3.86 -5.73 -14.74
CA SER A 143 3.62 -5.39 -16.15
C SER A 143 3.36 -6.65 -16.96
N ARG A 144 2.28 -6.66 -17.73
CA ARG A 144 2.04 -7.60 -18.82
C ARG A 144 2.42 -6.97 -20.15
#